data_AF-A0A832W191-F1
#
_entry.id   AF-A0A832W191-F1
#
_cell.length_a   1.000
_cell.length_b   1.000
_cell.length_c   1.000
_cell.angle_alpha   90.00
_cell.angle_beta   90.00
_cell.angle_gamma   90.00
#
_symmetry.space_group_name_H-M   'P 1'
#
loop_
_entity.id
_entity.type
_entity.pdbx_description
1 polymer ?
#
loop_
_entity_poly.entity_id
_entity_poly.type
_entity_poly.pdbx_seq_one_letter_code
_entity_poly.pdbx_strand_id
1 'polypeptide(L)'
;MSFGQNVAATKIELLKYKRSSQVASMVQKILDDKRKVLLKNIEEMITEANKARGGIWEPLQDVYKSVNDAYLSLGTATVDSVAQSTPAVMEVDTKVKRVVDVTIPTLNVTEKDTKSMPYGFA
;
A
#
# COMPACT_ATOMS: atom_id res chain seq x y z
N MET A 1 -24.66 23.60 14.61
CA MET A 1 -26.05 23.55 14.09
C MET A 1 -26.79 22.54 14.95
N SER A 2 -27.69 22.99 15.82
CA SER A 2 -28.42 22.15 16.77
C SER A 2 -29.49 21.35 16.02
N PHE A 3 -29.26 20.06 15.83
CA PHE A 3 -30.28 19.12 15.35
C PHE A 3 -31.17 18.75 16.56
N GLY A 4 -32.32 19.42 16.71
CA GLY A 4 -33.31 19.05 17.74
C GLY A 4 -33.98 20.18 18.53
N GLN A 5 -33.78 21.45 18.20
CA GLN A 5 -34.51 22.54 18.85
C GLN A 5 -35.78 22.94 18.08
N ASN A 6 -36.82 23.31 18.83
CA ASN A 6 -38.10 23.84 18.35
C ASN A 6 -37.89 24.88 17.24
N VAL A 7 -38.13 24.46 16.01
CA VAL A 7 -38.04 25.26 14.79
C VAL A 7 -39.24 26.20 14.77
N ALA A 8 -39.00 27.50 14.66
CA ALA A 8 -40.08 28.47 14.58
C ALA A 8 -40.82 28.25 13.25
N ALA A 9 -42.14 28.08 13.28
CA ALA A 9 -42.95 27.85 12.09
C ALA A 9 -43.04 29.12 11.20
N THR A 10 -41.92 29.51 10.59
CA THR A 10 -41.78 30.70 9.76
C THR A 10 -41.42 30.32 8.34
N LYS A 11 -41.88 31.13 7.38
CA LYS A 11 -41.64 30.91 5.95
C LYS A 11 -40.15 30.94 5.59
N ILE A 12 -39.35 31.72 6.35
CA ILE A 12 -37.89 31.84 6.18
C ILE A 12 -37.20 30.53 6.56
N GLU A 13 -37.57 29.92 7.69
CA GLU A 13 -37.00 28.64 8.10
C GLU A 13 -37.37 27.53 7.12
N LEU A 14 -38.61 27.48 6.63
CA LEU A 14 -39.05 26.50 5.63
C LEU A 14 -38.24 26.62 4.32
N LEU A 15 -37.97 27.84 3.86
CA LEU A 15 -37.09 28.10 2.72
C LEU A 15 -35.65 27.62 2.94
N LYS A 16 -35.11 27.82 4.15
CA LYS A 16 -33.76 27.36 4.54
C LYS A 16 -33.68 25.83 4.51
N TYR A 17 -34.66 25.12 5.08
CA TYR A 17 -34.70 23.66 5.05
C TYR A 17 -34.91 23.11 3.64
N LYS A 18 -35.73 23.74 2.81
CA LYS A 18 -35.89 23.34 1.40
C LYS A 18 -34.56 23.38 0.66
N ARG A 19 -33.79 24.48 0.81
CA ARG A 19 -32.45 24.61 0.22
C ARG A 19 -31.47 23.59 0.82
N SER A 20 -31.48 23.41 2.14
CA SER A 20 -30.60 22.44 2.82
C SER A 20 -30.88 21.00 2.39
N SER A 21 -32.15 20.64 2.18
CA SER A 21 -32.56 19.32 1.70
C SER A 21 -32.11 19.08 0.27
N GLN A 22 -32.24 20.07 -0.61
CA GLN A 22 -31.71 20.00 -1.97
C GLN A 22 -30.19 19.80 -1.98
N VAL A 23 -29.45 20.56 -1.16
CA VAL A 23 -27.99 20.40 -1.02
C VAL A 23 -27.63 19.02 -0.47
N ALA A 24 -28.33 18.55 0.58
CA ALA A 24 -28.08 17.23 1.16
C ALA A 24 -28.27 16.10 0.13
N SER A 25 -29.33 16.16 -0.69
CA SER A 25 -29.58 15.18 -1.74
C SER A 25 -28.49 15.19 -2.83
N MET A 26 -27.90 16.35 -3.11
CA MET A 26 -26.79 16.47 -4.07
C MET A 26 -25.49 15.91 -3.49
N VAL A 27 -25.16 16.25 -2.23
CA VAL A 27 -23.96 15.75 -1.55
C VAL A 27 -24.02 14.23 -1.39
N GLN A 28 -25.18 13.67 -1.06
CA GLN A 28 -25.37 12.22 -0.97
C GLN A 28 -24.96 11.52 -2.27
N LYS A 29 -25.42 12.01 -3.43
CA LYS A 29 -25.06 11.44 -4.74
C LYS A 29 -23.55 11.48 -4.99
N ILE A 30 -22.90 12.60 -4.67
CA ILE A 30 -21.44 12.75 -4.82
C ILE A 30 -20.69 11.76 -3.92
N LEU A 31 -21.16 11.56 -2.68
CA LEU A 31 -20.54 10.60 -1.76
C LEU A 31 -20.73 9.15 -2.23
N ASP A 32 -21.89 8.82 -2.77
CA ASP A 32 -22.15 7.50 -3.35
C ASP A 32 -21.23 7.23 -4.56
N ASP A 33 -21.01 8.23 -5.40
CA ASP A 33 -20.11 8.09 -6.54
C ASP A 33 -18.64 8.00 -6.10
N LYS A 34 -18.21 8.77 -5.08
CA LYS A 34 -16.89 8.59 -4.45
C LYS A 34 -16.73 7.17 -3.90
N ARG A 35 -17.74 6.64 -3.20
CA ARG A 35 -17.73 5.28 -2.65
C ARG A 35 -17.55 4.23 -3.73
N LYS A 36 -18.26 4.34 -4.85
CA LYS A 36 -18.13 3.39 -5.97
C LYS A 36 -16.71 3.36 -6.54
N VAL A 37 -16.11 4.53 -6.76
CA VAL A 37 -14.74 4.64 -7.29
C VAL A 37 -13.74 4.04 -6.31
N LEU A 38 -13.87 4.33 -5.01
CA LEU A 38 -12.97 3.78 -3.99
C LEU A 38 -13.08 2.25 -3.88
N LEU A 39 -14.29 1.69 -3.94
CA LEU A 39 -14.49 0.23 -3.91
C LEU A 39 -13.81 -0.45 -5.10
N LYS A 40 -13.95 0.11 -6.31
CA LYS A 40 -13.27 -0.42 -7.50
C LYS A 40 -11.74 -0.44 -7.33
N ASN A 41 -11.16 0.64 -6.80
CA ASN A 41 -9.72 0.70 -6.56
C ASN A 41 -9.26 -0.34 -5.52
N ILE A 42 -10.07 -0.57 -4.46
CA ILE A 42 -9.78 -1.61 -3.47
C ILE A 42 -9.80 -2.99 -4.12
N GLU A 43 -10.81 -3.29 -4.94
CA GLU A 43 -10.89 -4.55 -5.67
C GLU A 43 -9.66 -4.75 -6.58
N GLU A 44 -9.27 -3.73 -7.34
CA GLU A 44 -8.07 -3.77 -8.17
C GLU A 44 -6.80 -4.06 -7.33
N MET A 45 -6.61 -3.35 -6.21
CA MET A 45 -5.49 -3.61 -5.30
C MET A 45 -5.50 -5.04 -4.73
N ILE A 46 -6.66 -5.59 -4.40
CA ILE A 46 -6.78 -6.97 -3.91
C ILE A 46 -6.38 -7.96 -5.02
N THR A 47 -6.83 -7.74 -6.25
CA THR A 47 -6.45 -8.60 -7.38
C THR A 47 -4.95 -8.58 -7.65
N GLU A 48 -4.33 -7.39 -7.61
CA GLU A 48 -2.88 -7.23 -7.77
C GLU A 48 -2.12 -7.93 -6.64
N ALA A 49 -2.55 -7.75 -5.39
CA ALA A 49 -1.95 -8.41 -4.23
C ALA A 49 -2.04 -9.93 -4.31
N ASN A 50 -3.18 -10.47 -4.74
CA ASN A 50 -3.35 -11.92 -4.93
C ASN A 50 -2.45 -12.45 -6.06
N LYS A 51 -2.33 -11.72 -7.17
CA LYS A 51 -1.42 -12.10 -8.27
C LYS A 51 0.04 -12.09 -7.82
N ALA A 52 0.47 -11.04 -7.12
CA ALA A 52 1.82 -10.94 -6.56
C ALA A 52 2.11 -12.08 -5.57
N ARG A 53 1.15 -12.40 -4.69
CA ARG A 53 1.28 -13.53 -3.76
C ARG A 53 1.37 -14.88 -4.46
N GLY A 54 0.61 -15.07 -5.54
CA GLY A 54 0.69 -16.30 -6.34
C GLY A 54 2.04 -16.47 -7.05
N GLY A 55 2.61 -15.38 -7.55
CA GLY A 55 3.89 -15.38 -8.28
C GLY A 55 5.14 -15.46 -7.40
N ILE A 56 5.02 -15.39 -6.07
CA ILE A 56 6.19 -15.32 -5.17
C ILE A 56 6.80 -16.70 -4.86
N TRP A 57 6.03 -17.78 -5.02
CA TRP A 57 6.44 -19.13 -4.62
C TRP A 57 7.52 -19.73 -5.51
N GLU A 58 7.39 -19.56 -6.83
CA GLU A 58 8.37 -20.06 -7.80
C GLU A 58 9.77 -19.46 -7.59
N PRO A 59 9.96 -18.12 -7.57
CA PRO A 59 11.29 -17.54 -7.34
C PRO A 59 11.83 -17.83 -5.93
N LEU A 60 10.98 -17.89 -4.90
CA LEU A 60 11.42 -18.28 -3.56
C LEU A 60 11.96 -19.72 -3.55
N GLN A 61 11.27 -20.64 -4.21
CA GLN A 61 11.70 -22.02 -4.29
C GLN A 61 13.07 -22.14 -4.96
N ASP A 62 13.31 -21.38 -6.02
CA ASP A 62 14.59 -21.39 -6.72
C ASP A 62 15.71 -20.77 -5.87
N VAL A 63 15.45 -19.68 -5.15
CA VAL A 63 16.39 -19.10 -4.19
C VAL A 63 16.75 -20.11 -3.09
N TYR A 64 15.77 -20.83 -2.54
CA TYR A 64 16.04 -21.85 -1.52
C TYR A 64 16.89 -23.01 -2.05
N LYS A 65 16.66 -23.45 -3.30
CA LYS A 65 17.51 -24.47 -3.93
C LYS A 65 18.95 -23.96 -4.07
N SER A 66 19.14 -22.75 -4.59
CA SER A 66 20.48 -22.16 -4.76
C SER A 66 21.23 -22.01 -3.43
N VAL A 67 20.52 -21.61 -2.36
CA VAL A 67 21.12 -21.54 -1.01
C VAL A 67 21.49 -22.93 -0.49
N ASN A 68 20.63 -23.93 -0.69
CA ASN A 68 20.93 -25.30 -0.30
C ASN A 68 22.15 -25.86 -1.05
N ASP A 69 22.25 -25.62 -2.35
CA ASP A 69 23.40 -26.05 -3.16
C ASP A 69 24.70 -25.37 -2.70
N ALA A 70 24.63 -24.10 -2.31
CA ALA A 70 25.77 -23.38 -1.72
C ALA A 70 26.21 -24.00 -0.38
N TYR A 71 25.26 -24.37 0.48
CA TYR A 71 25.58 -25.08 1.74
C TYR A 71 26.23 -26.45 1.49
N LEU A 72 25.75 -27.20 0.48
CA LEU A 72 26.32 -28.50 0.13
C LEU A 72 27.73 -28.38 -0.46
N SER A 73 28.00 -27.30 -1.20
CA SER A 73 29.27 -27.13 -1.92
C SER A 73 30.37 -26.49 -1.07
N LEU A 74 30.02 -25.46 -0.28
CA LEU A 74 30.98 -24.64 0.48
C LEU A 74 31.00 -25.00 1.97
N GLY A 75 29.92 -25.59 2.49
CA GLY A 75 29.72 -25.82 3.92
C GLY A 75 29.03 -24.65 4.63
N THR A 76 28.48 -24.92 5.80
CA THR A 76 27.67 -23.93 6.55
C THR A 76 28.48 -22.74 7.06
N ALA A 77 29.69 -23.01 7.59
CA ALA A 77 30.52 -21.97 8.19
C ALA A 77 30.97 -20.88 7.21
N THR A 78 31.29 -21.25 5.97
CA THR A 78 31.75 -20.29 4.94
C THR A 78 30.59 -19.45 4.41
N VAL A 79 29.41 -20.06 4.21
CA VAL A 79 28.21 -19.34 3.74
C VAL A 79 27.76 -18.32 4.79
N ASP A 80 27.79 -18.70 6.08
CA ASP A 80 27.46 -17.78 7.18
C ASP A 80 28.44 -16.60 7.28
N SER A 81 29.74 -16.85 7.09
CA SER A 81 30.76 -15.80 7.07
C SER A 81 30.51 -14.80 5.93
N VAL A 82 30.23 -15.29 4.73
CA VAL A 82 29.91 -14.44 3.56
C VAL A 82 28.63 -13.64 3.80
N ALA A 83 27.59 -14.27 4.35
CA ALA A 83 26.34 -13.59 4.66
C ALA A 83 26.52 -12.44 5.66
N GLN A 84 27.36 -12.61 6.68
CA GLN A 84 27.66 -11.56 7.66
C GLN A 84 28.48 -10.40 7.08
N SER A 85 29.34 -10.67 6.09
CA SER A 85 30.15 -9.65 5.43
C SER A 85 29.41 -8.85 4.36
N THR A 86 28.24 -9.32 3.92
CA THR A 86 27.48 -8.70 2.83
C THR A 86 26.68 -7.50 3.35
N PRO A 87 26.90 -6.28 2.82
CA PRO A 87 26.15 -5.09 3.25
C PRO A 87 24.68 -5.15 2.77
N ALA A 88 23.79 -4.47 3.49
CA ALA A 88 22.39 -4.35 3.10
C ALA A 88 22.26 -3.53 1.80
N VAL A 89 21.69 -4.14 0.76
CA VAL A 89 21.61 -3.57 -0.59
C VAL A 89 20.25 -2.93 -0.88
N MET A 90 19.21 -3.32 -0.14
CA MET A 90 17.85 -2.83 -0.34
C MET A 90 17.58 -1.59 0.51
N GLU A 91 17.21 -0.49 -0.14
CA GLU A 91 16.67 0.70 0.51
C GLU A 91 15.16 0.77 0.31
N VAL A 92 14.44 1.08 1.39
CA VAL A 92 12.99 1.22 1.38
C VAL A 92 12.65 2.65 1.78
N ASP A 93 12.02 3.37 0.86
CA ASP A 93 11.54 4.73 1.08
C ASP A 93 10.00 4.77 1.12
N THR A 94 9.44 5.60 1.98
CA THR A 94 7.99 5.77 2.13
C THR A 94 7.52 6.98 1.33
N LYS A 95 6.81 6.74 0.24
CA LYS A 95 6.15 7.79 -0.56
C LYS A 95 4.66 7.84 -0.23
N VAL A 96 4.03 8.95 -0.56
CA VAL A 96 2.61 9.16 -0.30
C VAL A 96 1.89 9.38 -1.62
N LYS A 97 0.93 8.50 -1.94
CA LYS A 97 0.08 8.58 -3.13
C LYS A 97 -1.33 9.00 -2.71
N ARG A 98 -1.90 10.01 -3.36
CA ARG A 98 -3.29 10.42 -3.14
C ARG A 98 -4.20 9.81 -4.21
N VAL A 99 -5.24 9.11 -3.78
CA VAL A 99 -6.26 8.55 -4.67
C VAL A 99 -7.61 9.13 -4.25
N VAL A 100 -8.21 9.93 -5.14
CA VAL A 100 -9.42 10.72 -4.87
C VAL A 100 -9.19 11.66 -3.67
N ASP A 101 -9.63 11.27 -2.47
CA ASP A 101 -9.51 12.04 -1.23
C ASP A 101 -8.83 11.25 -0.10
N VAL A 102 -8.31 10.05 -0.42
CA VAL A 102 -7.63 9.21 0.54
C VAL A 102 -6.13 9.26 0.28
N THR A 103 -5.38 9.40 1.36
CA THR A 103 -3.92 9.44 1.33
C THR A 103 -3.39 8.04 1.64
N ILE A 104 -2.64 7.45 0.72
CA ILE A 104 -2.15 6.06 0.81
C ILE A 104 -0.62 6.09 0.85
N PRO A 105 0.02 5.59 1.93
CA PRO A 105 1.46 5.39 1.92
C PRO A 105 1.83 4.23 0.99
N THR A 106 2.86 4.43 0.19
CA THR A 106 3.39 3.47 -0.77
C THR A 106 4.88 3.30 -0.50
N LEU A 107 5.34 2.06 -0.46
CA LEU A 107 6.77 1.75 -0.31
C LEU A 107 7.43 1.77 -1.68
N ASN A 108 8.57 2.45 -1.78
CA ASN A 108 9.43 2.42 -2.95
C ASN A 108 10.70 1.68 -2.58
N VAL A 109 10.94 0.56 -3.23
CA VAL A 109 12.10 -0.30 -2.97
C VAL A 109 13.12 -0.05 -4.06
N THR A 110 14.32 0.38 -3.68
CA THR A 110 15.45 0.60 -4.59
C THR A 110 16.62 -0.29 -4.20
N GLU A 111 17.14 -1.02 -5.17
CA GLU A 111 18.36 -1.81 -5.00
C GLU A 111 19.57 -0.92 -5.30
N LYS A 112 20.50 -0.80 -4.35
CA LYS A 112 21.78 -0.13 -4.58
C LYS A 112 22.70 -1.05 -5.37
N ASP A 113 23.31 -0.57 -6.45
CA ASP A 113 24.22 -1.38 -7.26
C ASP A 113 25.51 -1.67 -6.46
N THR A 114 25.57 -2.83 -5.79
CA THR A 114 26.71 -3.25 -4.96
C THR A 114 27.69 -4.09 -5.79
N LYS A 115 28.03 -3.60 -6.99
CA LYS A 115 29.05 -4.23 -7.85
C LYS A 115 30.47 -4.19 -7.26
N SER A 116 30.67 -3.51 -6.13
CA SER A 116 31.93 -3.49 -5.40
C SER A 116 31.81 -4.37 -4.15
N MET A 117 32.10 -5.66 -4.29
CA MET A 117 32.45 -6.49 -3.14
C MET A 117 33.64 -5.85 -2.43
N PRO A 118 33.53 -5.45 -1.14
CA PRO A 118 34.72 -5.18 -0.34
C PRO A 118 35.40 -6.54 -0.12
N TYR A 119 36.47 -6.78 -0.88
CA TYR A 119 37.29 -7.99 -0.78
C TYR A 119 37.55 -8.41 0.68
N GLY A 120 37.34 -9.69 0.96
CA GLY A 120 37.67 -10.31 2.25
C GLY A 120 37.59 -11.83 2.18
N PHE A 121 38.57 -12.46 1.54
CA PHE A 121 38.82 -13.89 1.70
C PHE A 121 39.36 -14.15 3.11
N ALA A 122 38.73 -15.07 3.82
CA ALA A 122 39.37 -16.04 4.71
C ALA A 122 38.48 -17.28 4.78
#